data_AF-A0A329MFE9-F1
#
_entry.id   AF-A0A329MFE9-F1
#
_cell.length_a   1.000
_cell.length_b   1.000
_cell.length_c   1.000
_cell.angle_alpha   90.00
_cell.angle_beta   90.00
_cell.angle_gamma   90.00
#
_symmetry.space_group_name_H-M   'P 1'
#
loop_
_entity.id
_entity.type
_entity.pdbx_description
1 polymer ?
#
loop_
_entity_poly.entity_id
_entity_poly.type
_entity_poly.pdbx_seq_one_letter_code
_entity_poly.pdbx_strand_id
1 'polypeptide(L)' 'MSCRQEEEIPLSVVGDLDVMDDGDPEVPPQFACEKCGWEMYPEYYKGLHGYEYRLKDWLGTRT' A
#
# COMPACT_ATOMS: atom_id res chain seq x y z
N MET A 1 5.78 1.17 -20.19
CA MET A 1 6.83 1.83 -19.38
C MET A 1 6.66 1.35 -17.96
N SER A 2 7.69 0.78 -17.32
CA SER A 2 7.65 0.46 -15.89
C SER A 2 8.26 1.61 -15.10
N CYS A 3 7.44 2.23 -14.26
CA CYS A 3 7.84 3.23 -13.28
C CYS A 3 8.35 2.45 -12.05
N ARG A 4 9.58 2.71 -11.60
CA ARG A 4 10.21 2.01 -10.46
C ARG A 4 10.52 2.98 -9.33
N GLN A 5 9.63 3.93 -9.11
CA GLN A 5 9.82 4.90 -8.04
C GLN A 5 9.41 4.31 -6.71
N GLU A 6 10.23 4.62 -5.72
CA GLU A 6 9.91 4.50 -4.31
C GLU A 6 9.63 5.92 -3.82
N GLU A 7 8.57 6.06 -3.02
CA GLU A 7 8.14 7.34 -2.44
C GLU A 7 8.00 7.16 -0.94
N GLU A 8 8.52 8.10 -0.17
CA GLU A 8 8.38 8.12 1.29
C GLU A 8 7.02 8.73 1.64
N ILE A 9 6.01 7.86 1.70
CA ILE A 9 4.67 8.25 2.15
C ILE A 9 4.64 8.26 3.69
N PRO A 10 4.30 9.38 4.33
CA PRO A 10 4.30 9.46 5.79
C PRO A 10 3.35 8.44 6.43
N LEU A 11 3.82 7.70 7.43
CA LEU A 11 3.00 6.68 8.11
C LEU A 11 1.72 7.26 8.73
N SER A 12 1.75 8.50 9.20
CA SER A 12 0.54 9.17 9.73
C SER A 12 -0.53 9.35 8.65
N VAL A 13 -0.14 9.67 7.41
CA VAL A 13 -1.07 9.80 6.28
C VAL A 13 -1.68 8.44 5.95
N VAL A 14 -0.85 7.39 5.90
CA VAL A 14 -1.35 6.02 5.66
C VAL A 14 -2.31 5.59 6.78
N GLY A 15 -1.97 5.88 8.04
CA GLY A 15 -2.81 5.58 9.19
C GLY A 15 -4.14 6.33 9.19
N ASP A 16 -4.14 7.64 8.91
CA ASP A 16 -5.36 8.44 8.85
C ASP A 16 -6.31 7.93 7.75
N LEU A 17 -5.75 7.50 6.60
CA LEU A 17 -6.54 6.90 5.53
C LEU A 17 -7.11 5.53 5.92
N ASP A 18 -6.32 4.67 6.59
CA ASP A 18 -6.77 3.37 7.11
C ASP A 18 -7.87 3.50 8.17
N VAL A 19 -7.85 4.55 9.01
CA VAL A 19 -8.95 4.86 9.94
C VAL A 19 -10.25 5.15 9.20
N MET A 20 -10.15 5.84 8.07
CA MET A 20 -11.29 6.35 7.32
C MET A 20 -11.84 5.35 6.30
N ASP A 21 -11.07 4.34 5.93
CA ASP A 21 -11.44 3.34 4.95
C ASP A 21 -12.36 2.28 5.58
N ASP A 22 -13.56 2.10 5.02
CA ASP A 22 -14.50 1.04 5.38
C ASP A 22 -14.43 -0.16 4.43
N GLY A 23 -13.40 -0.19 3.57
CA GLY A 23 -13.13 -1.24 2.60
C GLY A 23 -12.62 -2.56 3.19
N ASP A 24 -12.17 -3.44 2.30
CA ASP A 24 -11.65 -4.76 2.66
C ASP A 24 -10.24 -4.61 3.29
N PRO A 25 -10.06 -4.96 4.57
CA PRO A 25 -8.77 -4.82 5.26
C PRO A 25 -7.68 -5.78 4.75
N GLU A 26 -8.01 -6.75 3.89
CA GLU A 26 -7.03 -7.58 3.19
C GLU A 26 -6.41 -6.87 1.96
N VAL A 27 -7.03 -5.78 1.50
CA VAL A 27 -6.50 -4.95 0.41
C VAL A 27 -5.55 -3.90 1.01
N PRO A 28 -4.28 -3.85 0.58
CA PRO A 28 -3.32 -2.88 1.10
C PRO A 28 -3.68 -1.44 0.69
N PRO A 29 -3.16 -0.43 1.43
CA PRO A 29 -3.19 0.95 0.99
C PRO A 29 -2.60 1.12 -0.42
N GLN A 30 -3.29 1.91 -1.24
CA GLN A 30 -2.90 2.19 -2.63
C GLN A 30 -2.70 3.69 -2.83
N PHE A 31 -1.63 4.05 -3.51
CA PHE A 31 -1.31 5.45 -3.83
C PHE A 31 -1.02 5.60 -5.32
N ALA A 32 -1.23 6.79 -5.86
CA ALA A 32 -0.80 7.11 -7.23
C ALA A 32 0.61 7.69 -7.18
N CYS A 33 1.53 7.13 -7.96
CA CYS A 33 2.89 7.67 -8.08
C CYS A 33 2.86 9.11 -8.60
N GLU A 34 3.53 10.03 -7.92
CA GLU A 34 3.54 11.46 -8.29
C GLU A 34 4.14 11.69 -9.68
N LYS A 35 5.08 10.83 -10.10
CA LYS A 35 5.79 10.97 -11.38
C LYS A 35 4.99 10.45 -12.58
N CYS A 36 4.23 9.37 -12.39
CA CYS A 36 3.70 8.59 -13.51
C CYS A 36 2.23 8.17 -13.35
N GLY A 37 1.61 8.40 -12.20
CA GLY A 37 0.19 8.16 -11.93
C GLY A 37 -0.20 6.69 -11.79
N TRP A 38 0.75 5.75 -11.83
CA TRP A 38 0.49 4.33 -11.63
C TRP A 38 0.34 3.99 -10.14
N GLU A 39 -0.34 2.89 -9.86
CA GLU A 39 -0.53 2.38 -8.50
C GLU A 39 0.81 2.05 -7.83
N MET A 40 0.90 2.45 -6.57
CA MET A 40 1.99 2.15 -5.65
C MET A 40 1.42 1.39 -4.46
N TYR A 41 2.19 0.41 -4.01
CA TYR A 41 1.88 -0.45 -2.88
C TYR A 41 3.03 -0.36 -1.87
N PRO A 42 2.75 -0.37 -0.56
CA PRO A 42 3.78 -0.34 0.46
C PRO A 42 4.60 -1.64 0.43
N GLU A 43 5.90 -1.60 0.74
CA GLU A 43 6.67 -2.84 0.89
C GLU A 43 6.19 -3.66 2.11
N TYR A 44 5.84 -2.95 3.18
CA TYR A 44 5.28 -3.49 4.42
C TYR A 44 4.30 -2.48 5.03
N TYR A 45 3.15 -2.97 5.48
CA TYR A 45 2.20 -2.18 6.25
C TYR A 45 1.48 -3.05 7.27
N LYS A 46 1.20 -2.48 8.45
CA LYS A 46 0.36 -3.11 9.46
C LYS A 46 -0.80 -2.16 9.77
N GLY A 47 -1.99 -2.55 9.33
CA GLY A 47 -3.22 -1.78 9.53
C GLY A 47 -3.70 -1.83 10.98
N LEU A 48 -4.63 -0.92 11.31
CA LEU A 48 -5.20 -0.77 12.65
C LEU A 48 -5.94 -2.03 13.11
N HIS A 49 -6.52 -2.76 12.18
CA HIS A 49 -7.22 -4.02 12.43
C HIS A 49 -6.27 -5.22 12.62
N GLY A 50 -4.96 -4.99 12.56
CA GLY A 50 -3.93 -6.01 12.81
C GLY A 50 -3.52 -6.83 11.58
N TYR A 51 -4.11 -6.54 10.41
CA TYR A 51 -3.71 -7.13 9.13
C TYR A 51 -2.32 -6.64 8.74
N GLU A 52 -1.43 -7.57 8.41
CA GLU A 52 -0.09 -7.29 7.94
C GLU A 52 -0.01 -7.57 6.44
N TYR A 53 0.38 -6.55 5.68
CA TYR A 53 0.70 -6.66 4.27
C TYR A 53 2.20 -6.67 4.06
N ARG A 54 2.67 -7.57 3.21
CA ARG A 54 4.05 -7.64 2.72
C ARG A 54 4.01 -7.85 1.22
N LEU A 55 4.59 -6.91 0.46
CA LEU A 55 4.55 -6.95 -1.01
C LEU A 55 5.12 -8.27 -1.57
N LYS A 56 6.15 -8.82 -0.92
CA LYS A 56 6.77 -10.10 -1.31
C LYS A 56 5.79 -11.28 -1.25
N ASP A 57 4.95 -11.31 -0.22
CA ASP A 57 3.97 -12.40 -0.03
C ASP A 57 2.88 -12.30 -1.11
N TRP A 58 2.45 -11.07 -1.44
CA TRP A 58 1.43 -10.82 -2.45
C TRP A 58 1.91 -11.03 -3.89
N LEU A 59 3.17 -10.75 -4.19
CA LEU A 59 3.78 -11.10 -5.47
C LEU A 59 3.94 -12.63 -5.62
N GLY A 60 4.19 -13.33 -4.51
CA GLY A 60 4.34 -14.80 -4.50
C GLY A 60 3.02 -15.57 -4.63
N THR A 61 1.86 -14.97 -4.32
CA THR A 61 0.54 -15.59 -4.47
C THR A 61 -0.08 -15.41 -5.87
N ARG A 62 0.54 -14.61 -6.74
CA ARG A 62 0.06 -14.33 -8.11
C ARG A 62 0.82 -15.11 -9.21
N THR A 63 1.63 -16.11 -8.84
CA THR A 63 2.35 -17.02 -9.75
C THR A 63 1.70 -18.39 -9.87
#